data_AF-A0A7W1BSJ5-F1
#
_entry.id   AF-A0A7W1BSJ5-F1
#
_cell.length_a   1.000
_cell.length_b   1.000
_cell.length_c   1.000
_cell.angle_alpha   90.00
_cell.angle_beta   90.00
_cell.angle_gamma   90.00
#
_symmetry.space_group_name_H-M   'P 1'
#
loop_
_entity.id
_entity.type
_entity.pdbx_description
1 polymer ?
#
loop_
_entity_poly.entity_id
_entity_poly.type
_entity_poly.pdbx_seq_one_letter_code
_entity_poly.pdbx_strand_id
1 'polypeptide(L)' 'FYPGGVSETELLLAYGYVAFASKAGALAGNHFATIVEGDEQLRELGRRMLWDGAQEIVFRET' A
#
# COMPACT_ATOMS: atom_id res chain seq x y z
N PHE A 1 3.02 1.73 -16.66
CA PHE A 1 4.48 1.68 -16.94
C PHE A 1 5.18 2.53 -15.88
N TYR A 2 6.11 1.96 -15.11
CA TYR A 2 6.87 2.66 -14.08
C TYR A 2 8.25 3.05 -14.66
N PRO A 3 8.62 4.34 -14.72
CA PRO A 3 9.81 4.79 -15.45
C PRO A 3 11.16 4.43 -14.81
N GLY A 4 11.17 3.87 -13.58
CA GLY A 4 12.40 3.45 -12.91
C GLY A 4 13.32 4.61 -12.49
N GLY A 5 14.42 4.30 -11.79
CA GLY A 5 15.54 5.22 -11.53
C GLY A 5 15.48 6.09 -10.27
N VAL A 6 14.32 6.20 -9.60
CA VAL A 6 14.15 7.04 -8.40
C VAL A 6 13.65 6.27 -7.18
N SER A 7 12.70 5.33 -7.39
CA SER A 7 12.18 4.40 -6.37
C SER A 7 12.07 3.00 -6.96
N GLU A 8 11.83 1.97 -6.14
CA GLU A 8 11.43 0.66 -6.65
C GLU A 8 9.95 0.64 -7.06
N THR A 9 9.54 -0.42 -7.77
CA THR A 9 8.13 -0.63 -8.07
C THR A 9 7.44 -1.17 -6.83
N GLU A 10 6.44 -0.44 -6.34
CA GLU A 10 5.77 -0.75 -5.07
C GLU A 10 4.25 -0.79 -5.26
N LEU A 11 3.57 -1.66 -4.51
CA LEU A 11 2.14 -1.59 -4.30
C LEU A 11 1.87 -0.87 -2.98
N LEU A 12 1.17 0.27 -3.06
CA LEU A 12 0.73 1.01 -1.89
C LEU A 12 -0.74 0.68 -1.61
N LEU A 13 -1.00 0.06 -0.46
CA LEU A 13 -2.37 -0.14 0.05
C LEU A 13 -2.71 0.93 1.08
N ALA A 14 -3.58 1.86 0.71
CA ALA A 14 -4.06 2.90 1.63
C ALA A 14 -5.20 2.35 2.52
N TYR A 15 -4.96 2.19 3.82
CA TYR A 15 -5.98 1.79 4.81
C TYR A 15 -6.61 2.98 5.56
N GLY A 16 -6.31 4.21 5.13
CA GLY A 16 -6.72 5.47 5.75
C GLY A 16 -6.03 6.67 5.10
N TYR A 17 -5.85 7.78 5.85
CA TYR A 17 -5.04 8.90 5.38
C TYR A 17 -3.60 8.45 5.11
N VAL A 18 -3.11 8.71 3.89
CA VAL A 18 -1.80 8.25 3.43
C VAL A 18 -1.04 9.39 2.75
N ALA A 19 0.27 9.45 3.00
CA ALA A 19 1.20 10.31 2.27
C ALA A 19 2.25 9.41 1.60
N PHE A 20 2.26 9.38 0.26
CA PHE A 20 3.21 8.56 -0.49
C PHE A 20 4.46 9.38 -0.85
N ALA A 21 5.63 8.93 -0.40
CA ALA A 21 6.89 9.63 -0.59
C ALA A 21 8.07 8.65 -0.61
N SER A 22 9.19 9.11 -1.18
CA SER A 22 10.50 8.43 -1.15
C SER A 22 11.61 9.43 -0.81
N LYS A 23 12.87 9.03 -0.97
CA LYS A 23 14.03 9.93 -0.86
C LYS A 23 13.97 11.12 -1.83
N ALA A 24 13.22 11.02 -2.92
CA ALA A 24 13.03 12.10 -3.88
C ALA A 24 11.85 13.04 -3.56
N GLY A 25 11.18 12.85 -2.41
CA GLY A 25 10.01 13.62 -2.00
C GLY A 25 8.69 12.90 -2.27
N ALA A 26 7.61 13.66 -2.41
CA ALA A 26 6.28 13.13 -2.65
C ALA A 26 6.22 12.37 -3.99
N LEU A 27 5.58 11.21 -3.98
CA LEU A 27 5.43 10.36 -5.16
C LEU A 27 3.99 10.38 -5.65
N ALA A 28 3.82 10.44 -6.97
CA ALA A 28 2.53 10.23 -7.61
C ALA A 28 2.25 8.72 -7.68
N GLY A 29 1.23 8.27 -6.96
CA GLY A 29 0.71 6.90 -7.10
C GLY A 29 -0.17 6.77 -8.33
N ASN A 30 -0.11 5.61 -9.01
CA ASN A 30 -1.08 5.25 -10.05
C ASN A 30 -2.22 4.47 -9.39
N HIS A 31 -3.38 5.10 -9.23
CA HIS A 31 -4.57 4.41 -8.72
C HIS A 31 -5.08 3.40 -9.75
N PHE A 32 -5.14 2.12 -9.39
CA PHE A 32 -5.55 1.04 -10.32
C PHE A 32 -6.63 0.12 -9.77
N ALA A 33 -6.91 0.14 -8.46
CA ALA A 33 -7.92 -0.71 -7.81
C ALA A 33 -8.44 -0.05 -6.54
N THR A 34 -9.69 -0.36 -6.20
CA THR A 34 -10.35 0.01 -4.95
C THR A 34 -10.89 -1.27 -4.31
N ILE A 35 -10.64 -1.46 -3.01
CA ILE A 35 -11.24 -2.54 -2.23
C ILE A 35 -12.68 -2.14 -1.93
N VAL A 36 -13.65 -2.94 -2.40
CA VAL A 36 -15.09 -2.68 -2.23
C VAL A 36 -15.76 -3.65 -1.27
N GLU A 37 -15.14 -4.80 -1.01
CA GLU A 37 -15.60 -5.82 -0.08
C GLU A 37 -14.48 -6.11 0.93
N GLY A 38 -14.82 -6.19 2.21
CA GLY A 38 -13.84 -6.41 3.28
C GLY A 38 -13.13 -5.13 3.76
N ASP A 39 -13.60 -3.95 3.37
CA ASP A 39 -12.98 -2.67 3.74
C ASP A 39 -13.01 -2.41 5.26
N GLU A 40 -14.00 -2.99 5.96
CA GLU A 40 -14.10 -2.94 7.41
C GLU A 40 -12.87 -3.53 8.12
N GLN A 41 -12.12 -4.41 7.46
CA GLN A 41 -10.93 -5.07 8.00
C GLN A 41 -9.67 -4.19 7.87
N LEU A 42 -9.68 -3.15 7.03
CA LEU A 42 -8.52 -2.30 6.77
C LEU A 42 -8.04 -1.58 8.03
N ARG A 43 -8.97 -1.18 8.91
CA ARG A 43 -8.62 -0.53 10.17
C ARG A 43 -7.77 -1.44 11.07
N GLU A 44 -8.18 -2.70 11.21
CA GLU A 44 -7.47 -3.67 12.04
C GLU A 44 -6.14 -4.08 11.39
N LEU A 45 -6.10 -4.23 10.06
CA LEU A 45 -4.85 -4.44 9.32
C LEU A 45 -3.83 -3.32 9.59
N GLY A 46 -4.28 -2.06 9.54
CA GLY A 46 -3.45 -0.90 9.86
C GLY A 46 -2.94 -0.90 11.30
N ARG A 47 -3.81 -1.21 12.26
CA ARG A 47 -3.43 -1.34 13.68
C ARG A 47 -2.34 -2.40 13.86
N ARG A 48 -2.50 -3.58 13.26
CA ARG A 48 -1.50 -4.67 13.33
C ARG A 48 -0.18 -4.28 12.68
N MET A 49 -0.20 -3.68 11.48
CA MET A 49 1.02 -3.20 10.82
C MET A 49 1.77 -2.16 11.68
N LEU A 50 1.03 -1.27 12.35
CA LEU A 50 1.62 -0.23 13.20
C LEU A 50 2.26 -0.79 14.48
N TRP A 51 1.56 -1.70 15.18
CA TRP A 51 1.98 -2.15 16.52
C TRP A 51 2.75 -3.47 16.50
N ASP A 52 2.40 -4.36 15.57
CA ASP A 52 2.95 -5.72 15.48
C ASP A 52 3.96 -5.84 14.31
N GLY A 53 4.14 -4.77 13.53
CA GLY A 53 5.12 -4.70 12.44
C GLY A 53 4.67 -5.40 11.16
N ALA A 54 5.64 -5.84 10.35
CA ALA A 54 5.36 -6.47 9.06
C ALA A 54 4.52 -7.74 9.23
N GLN A 55 3.43 -7.84 8.46
CA GLN A 55 2.57 -9.01 8.43
C GLN A 55 2.93 -9.89 7.22
N GLU A 56 2.80 -11.21 7.37
CA GLU A 56 2.95 -12.14 6.25
C GLU A 56 1.82 -11.91 5.22
N ILE A 57 2.18 -11.84 3.94
CA ILE A 57 1.25 -11.62 2.84
C ILE A 57 1.47 -12.63 1.72
N VAL A 58 0.40 -13.07 1.07
CA VAL A 58 0.45 -13.98 -0.08
C VAL A 58 -0.50 -13.45 -1.16
N PHE A 59 0.01 -13.35 -2.39
CA PHE A 59 -0.79 -13.09 -3.58
C PHE A 59 -1.08 -14.42 -4.28
N ARG A 60 -2.34 -14.66 -4.66
CA ARG A 60 -2.75 -15.86 -5.39
C ARG A 60 -3.66 -15.45 -6.54
N GLU A 61 -3.42 -16.04 -7.68
CA GLU A 61 -4.42 -16.08 -8.75
C GLU A 61 -5.39 -17.23 -8.46
N THR A 62 -6.65 -17.07 -8.86
CA THR A 62 -7.71 -18.08 -8.62
C THR A 62 -7.78 -19.06 -9.78
#